data_AF-A0A932JKV2-F1
#
_entry.id   AF-A0A932JKV2-F1
#
_cell.length_a   1.000
_cell.length_b   1.000
_cell.length_c   1.000
_cell.angle_alpha   90.00
_cell.angle_beta   90.00
_cell.angle_gamma   90.00
#
_symmetry.space_group_name_H-M   'P 1'
#
loop_
_entity.id
_entity.type
_entity.pdbx_description
1 polymer ?
#
loop_
_entity_poly.entity_id
_entity_poly.type
_entity_poly.pdbx_seq_one_letter_code
_entity_poly.pdbx_strand_id
1 'polypeptide(L)'
;MNIPFTFSKAPSLCPCGEHKRFNKLTSHPTGGKCWTCNKFFSPKKDVPLPPSPEDNATIQEKIERREENYTKKFVRQHIYWNEAGDNYLMKIVIYRNSFGKKLCFQYKWTGTLEWSDEEQAFRKLGIWERGIEGVHLTLYNAPLINIFRTSLCRDEFTVYIVEGEKDADTIWHKWGVPATCNPMGAGKWKSSYSDLLKGLNCVILPDNDDAGKAHAQLVYDSLKGKANKVVIYNLTDLMPDLPHKGDVTDFIERGGTL
;
A
#
# COMPACT_ATOMS: atom_id res chain seq x y z
N MET A 1 -6.89 24.16 21.39
CA MET A 1 -8.23 23.73 21.87
C MET A 1 -9.23 24.08 20.79
N ASN A 2 -10.09 23.15 20.35
CA ASN A 2 -11.12 23.45 19.36
C ASN A 2 -12.31 24.13 20.06
N ILE A 3 -12.51 25.42 19.81
CA ILE A 3 -13.71 26.13 20.25
C ILE A 3 -14.87 25.68 19.34
N PRO A 4 -15.98 25.14 19.88
CA PRO A 4 -17.07 24.62 19.07
C PRO A 4 -17.83 25.73 18.35
N PHE A 5 -18.05 25.55 17.05
CA PHE A 5 -18.83 26.46 16.22
C PHE A 5 -20.33 26.39 16.57
N THR A 6 -20.90 27.50 17.05
CA THR A 6 -22.35 27.63 17.28
C THR A 6 -23.07 28.17 16.04
N PHE A 7 -24.25 27.61 15.75
CA PHE A 7 -25.03 27.91 14.56
C PHE A 7 -26.35 28.64 14.88
N SER A 8 -26.82 29.48 13.96
CA SER A 8 -28.13 30.13 14.07
C SER A 8 -29.26 29.10 14.04
N LYS A 9 -30.26 29.24 14.92
CA LYS A 9 -31.45 28.36 14.91
C LYS A 9 -32.35 28.62 13.69
N ALA A 10 -32.36 29.84 13.16
CA ALA A 10 -33.04 30.17 11.92
C ALA A 10 -32.22 29.69 10.69
N PRO A 11 -32.80 28.90 9.77
CA PRO A 11 -32.17 28.51 8.53
C PRO A 11 -32.33 29.59 7.44
N SER A 12 -31.47 29.56 6.44
CA SER A 12 -31.40 30.52 5.34
C SER A 12 -31.06 29.81 4.01
N LEU A 13 -31.05 30.57 2.90
CA LEU A 13 -30.65 30.03 1.60
C LEU A 13 -29.16 29.66 1.59
N CYS A 14 -28.85 28.47 1.07
CA CYS A 14 -27.50 27.95 0.95
C CYS A 14 -26.71 28.73 -0.11
N PRO A 15 -25.39 28.95 0.06
CA PRO A 15 -24.54 29.55 -0.96
C PRO A 15 -24.43 28.76 -2.28
N CYS A 16 -25.04 27.57 -2.40
CA CYS A 16 -25.22 26.88 -3.68
C CYS A 16 -26.49 27.31 -4.46
N GLY A 17 -27.30 28.24 -3.94
CA GLY A 17 -28.51 28.76 -4.56
C GLY A 17 -29.78 27.93 -4.37
N GLU A 18 -29.66 26.61 -4.23
CA GLU A 18 -30.81 25.69 -4.39
C GLU A 18 -31.54 25.31 -3.08
N HIS A 19 -30.85 25.32 -1.93
CA HIS A 19 -31.35 24.70 -0.70
C HIS A 19 -31.62 25.70 0.43
N LYS A 20 -32.75 25.59 1.13
CA LYS A 20 -33.16 26.52 2.21
C LYS A 20 -32.78 26.08 3.64
N ARG A 21 -32.00 25.00 3.80
CA ARG A 21 -31.53 24.47 5.11
C ARG A 21 -30.05 24.77 5.36
N PHE A 22 -29.67 26.05 5.27
CA PHE A 22 -28.33 26.54 5.62
C PHE A 22 -28.36 27.37 6.92
N ASN A 23 -27.67 26.89 7.95
CA ASN A 23 -27.55 27.57 9.25
C ASN A 23 -26.20 28.29 9.31
N LYS A 24 -26.23 29.60 9.58
CA LYS A 24 -25.02 30.44 9.64
C LYS A 24 -24.30 30.26 10.96
N LEU A 25 -23.01 30.56 11.00
CA LEU A 25 -22.28 30.72 12.26
C LEU A 25 -22.75 31.99 12.96
N THR A 26 -22.92 31.94 14.27
CA THR A 26 -23.17 33.15 15.08
C THR A 26 -21.92 34.02 15.22
N SER A 27 -20.74 33.43 15.06
CA SER A 27 -19.43 34.07 15.28
C SER A 27 -18.73 34.62 14.02
N HIS A 28 -19.29 34.45 12.82
CA HIS A 28 -18.74 35.08 11.61
C HIS A 28 -19.79 35.30 10.51
N PRO A 29 -19.90 36.51 9.91
CA PRO A 29 -20.97 36.85 8.95
C PRO A 29 -21.09 36.00 7.69
N THR A 30 -20.02 35.33 7.25
CA THR A 30 -19.93 34.65 5.95
C THR A 30 -19.76 33.12 6.04
N GLY A 31 -19.73 32.54 7.24
CA GLY A 31 -19.62 31.08 7.45
C GLY A 31 -20.91 30.39 7.86
N GLY A 32 -21.01 29.07 7.63
CA GLY A 32 -22.17 28.26 8.04
C GLY A 32 -22.16 26.83 7.49
N LYS A 33 -23.18 26.03 7.81
CA LYS A 33 -23.36 24.67 7.27
C LYS A 33 -24.70 24.51 6.57
N CYS A 34 -24.70 23.88 5.40
CA CYS A 34 -25.93 23.37 4.78
C CYS A 34 -26.09 21.89 5.12
N TRP A 35 -27.23 21.53 5.69
CA TRP A 35 -27.52 20.15 6.08
C TRP A 35 -28.02 19.31 4.91
N THR A 36 -28.59 19.93 3.88
CA THR A 36 -29.00 19.23 2.64
C THR A 36 -27.81 18.94 1.72
N CYS A 37 -26.91 19.91 1.50
CA CYS A 37 -25.66 19.67 0.77
C CYS A 37 -24.58 18.94 1.60
N ASN A 38 -24.83 18.74 2.90
CA ASN A 38 -23.87 18.33 3.93
C ASN A 38 -22.50 19.05 3.88
N LYS A 39 -22.47 20.30 3.41
CA LYS A 39 -21.25 21.09 3.18
C LYS A 39 -21.13 22.24 4.19
N PHE A 40 -19.94 22.40 4.76
CA PHE A 40 -19.56 23.57 5.55
C PHE A 40 -18.90 24.62 4.67
N PHE A 41 -19.22 25.89 4.91
CA PHE A 41 -18.74 27.05 4.16
C PHE A 41 -17.94 27.93 5.11
N SER A 42 -16.64 28.08 4.84
CA SER A 42 -15.72 28.86 5.66
C SER A 42 -15.83 30.36 5.39
N PRO A 43 -15.56 31.23 6.38
CA PRO A 43 -15.72 32.68 6.20
C PRO A 43 -14.58 33.35 5.42
N LYS A 44 -14.83 34.55 4.87
CA LYS A 44 -13.90 35.35 4.05
C LYS A 44 -13.38 36.61 4.78
N LYS A 45 -12.21 37.14 4.36
CA LYS A 45 -11.59 38.42 4.75
C LYS A 45 -11.56 39.39 3.55
N ASP A 46 -11.68 40.69 3.79
CA ASP A 46 -11.85 41.75 2.75
C ASP A 46 -10.66 42.75 2.66
N VAL A 47 -10.57 43.53 1.55
CA VAL A 47 -9.43 44.42 1.15
C VAL A 47 -9.92 45.63 0.29
N PRO A 48 -9.19 46.76 0.28
CA PRO A 48 -8.98 47.59 -0.94
C PRO A 48 -7.57 48.25 -1.09
N LEU A 49 -7.05 48.69 -2.25
CA LEU A 49 -7.37 48.39 -3.67
C LEU A 49 -6.18 48.59 -4.68
N PRO A 50 -5.61 49.80 -4.98
CA PRO A 50 -4.88 50.08 -6.26
C PRO A 50 -3.58 50.93 -6.12
N PRO A 51 -2.94 51.56 -7.16
CA PRO A 51 -2.77 51.24 -8.61
C PRO A 51 -1.30 51.30 -9.17
N SER A 52 -1.04 50.56 -10.26
CA SER A 52 -0.07 50.79 -11.40
C SER A 52 1.45 51.00 -11.19
N PRO A 53 2.30 50.71 -12.21
CA PRO A 53 2.27 49.59 -13.16
C PRO A 53 3.64 48.87 -13.29
N GLU A 54 3.72 47.94 -14.25
CA GLU A 54 4.93 47.35 -14.89
C GLU A 54 5.67 46.14 -14.24
N ASP A 55 6.06 45.25 -15.17
CA ASP A 55 7.14 44.26 -15.20
C ASP A 55 7.14 42.93 -14.38
N ASN A 56 6.69 41.90 -15.11
CA ASN A 56 7.36 40.63 -15.42
C ASN A 56 7.18 39.36 -14.54
N ALA A 57 6.62 38.32 -15.21
CA ALA A 57 6.46 36.91 -14.85
C ALA A 57 5.55 36.55 -13.64
N THR A 58 4.40 35.93 -13.93
CA THR A 58 3.30 35.73 -12.97
C THR A 58 3.36 34.43 -12.16
N ILE A 59 3.01 34.55 -10.87
CA ILE A 59 2.76 33.44 -9.94
C ILE A 59 1.68 32.46 -10.46
N GLN A 60 0.78 32.94 -11.32
CA GLN A 60 -0.28 32.17 -11.98
C GLN A 60 0.24 30.92 -12.70
N GLU A 61 1.34 31.03 -13.47
CA GLU A 61 1.96 29.91 -14.18
C GLU A 61 2.53 28.82 -13.24
N LYS A 62 2.79 29.17 -11.97
CA LYS A 62 3.24 28.25 -10.92
C LYS A 62 2.08 27.62 -10.13
N ILE A 63 0.88 28.21 -10.20
CA ILE A 63 -0.34 27.69 -9.57
C ILE A 63 -1.03 26.70 -10.52
N GLU A 64 -1.14 27.03 -11.81
CA GLU A 64 -1.79 26.17 -12.81
C GLU A 64 -1.04 24.82 -12.95
N ARG A 65 0.30 24.84 -12.97
CA ARG A 65 1.15 23.61 -12.90
C ARG A 65 1.01 22.83 -11.58
N ARG A 66 0.36 23.39 -10.55
CA ARG A 66 0.19 22.80 -9.22
C ARG A 66 -1.20 22.20 -8.99
N GLU A 67 -2.24 22.69 -9.66
CA GLU A 67 -3.62 22.18 -9.51
C GLU A 67 -3.99 21.06 -10.50
N GLU A 68 -3.28 20.92 -11.64
CA GLU A 68 -3.34 19.69 -12.47
C GLU A 68 -2.84 18.43 -11.72
N ASN A 69 -2.20 18.61 -10.58
CA ASN A 69 -1.80 17.53 -9.72
C ASN A 69 -2.97 17.05 -8.84
N TYR A 70 -3.36 15.79 -9.10
CA TYR A 70 -3.39 14.71 -8.10
C TYR A 70 -4.73 14.03 -7.72
N THR A 71 -5.61 13.75 -8.69
CA THR A 71 -6.52 12.59 -8.54
C THR A 71 -5.69 11.29 -8.43
N LYS A 72 -5.87 10.53 -7.35
CA LYS A 72 -5.20 9.22 -7.13
C LYS A 72 -6.21 8.10 -7.31
N LYS A 73 -6.03 7.24 -8.31
CA LYS A 73 -6.77 5.99 -8.45
C LYS A 73 -6.10 4.91 -7.59
N PHE A 74 -6.84 4.30 -6.67
CA PHE A 74 -6.38 3.13 -5.92
C PHE A 74 -6.11 1.97 -6.90
N VAL A 75 -5.03 1.23 -6.67
CA VAL A 75 -4.68 0.03 -7.46
C VAL A 75 -4.78 -1.22 -6.62
N ARG A 76 -4.07 -1.27 -5.48
CA ARG A 76 -4.01 -2.43 -4.59
C ARG A 76 -3.47 -2.04 -3.21
N GLN A 77 -3.66 -2.93 -2.23
CA GLN A 77 -3.00 -2.86 -0.94
C GLN A 77 -2.48 -4.25 -0.56
N HIS A 78 -1.35 -4.26 0.16
CA HIS A 78 -0.71 -5.47 0.67
C HIS A 78 -0.49 -5.30 2.16
N ILE A 79 -0.95 -6.27 2.96
CA ILE A 79 -0.89 -6.21 4.44
C ILE A 79 0.11 -7.24 4.94
N TYR A 80 1.07 -6.78 5.74
CA TYR A 80 2.03 -7.62 6.42
C TYR A 80 1.52 -7.88 7.84
N TRP A 81 1.53 -9.16 8.21
CA TRP A 81 1.16 -9.67 9.52
C TRP A 81 2.42 -10.10 10.26
N ASN A 82 2.34 -10.22 11.59
CA ASN A 82 3.39 -10.90 12.35
C ASN A 82 3.39 -12.42 12.06
N GLU A 83 4.41 -13.14 12.50
CA GLU A 83 4.56 -14.58 12.18
C GLU A 83 3.50 -15.48 12.84
N ALA A 84 2.81 -14.98 13.87
CA ALA A 84 1.66 -15.66 14.48
C ALA A 84 0.36 -15.49 13.68
N GLY A 85 0.24 -14.42 12.88
CA GLY A 85 -0.99 -14.05 12.18
C GLY A 85 -2.06 -13.40 13.06
N ASP A 86 -1.75 -13.12 14.32
CA ASP A 86 -2.70 -12.54 15.29
C ASP A 86 -2.73 -11.00 15.28
N ASN A 87 -1.76 -10.33 14.61
CA ASN A 87 -1.77 -8.87 14.49
C ASN A 87 -1.10 -8.36 13.19
N TYR A 88 -1.47 -7.15 12.78
CA TYR A 88 -0.84 -6.45 11.67
C TYR A 88 0.50 -5.80 12.08
N LEU A 89 1.41 -5.67 11.12
CA LEU A 89 2.67 -4.94 11.26
C LEU A 89 2.65 -3.65 10.43
N MET A 90 2.46 -3.81 9.12
CA MET A 90 2.43 -2.71 8.18
C MET A 90 1.50 -3.01 7.00
N LYS A 91 1.16 -1.98 6.23
CA LYS A 91 0.56 -2.15 4.90
C LYS A 91 1.21 -1.23 3.89
N ILE A 92 1.24 -1.69 2.65
CA ILE A 92 1.67 -0.94 1.49
C ILE A 92 0.44 -0.69 0.63
N VAL A 93 0.19 0.56 0.26
CA VAL A 93 -0.95 0.97 -0.56
C VAL A 93 -0.44 1.62 -1.84
N ILE A 94 -0.84 1.05 -2.98
CA ILE A 94 -0.42 1.49 -4.30
C ILE A 94 -1.56 2.26 -4.97
N TYR A 95 -1.24 3.45 -5.45
CA TYR A 95 -2.10 4.26 -6.31
C TYR A 95 -1.41 4.54 -7.65
N ARG A 96 -2.17 5.03 -8.64
CA ARG A 96 -1.65 5.77 -9.79
C ARG A 96 -2.25 7.17 -9.81
N ASN A 97 -1.48 8.17 -10.22
CA ASN A 97 -2.03 9.50 -10.51
C ASN A 97 -2.65 9.56 -11.92
N SER A 98 -3.23 10.69 -12.28
CA SER A 98 -3.74 11.02 -13.63
C SER A 98 -2.74 10.70 -14.76
N PHE A 99 -1.45 10.94 -14.53
CA PHE A 99 -0.35 10.64 -15.47
C PHE A 99 0.12 9.16 -15.45
N GLY A 100 -0.62 8.25 -14.82
CA GLY A 100 -0.31 6.82 -14.75
C GLY A 100 0.87 6.43 -13.83
N LYS A 101 1.59 7.40 -13.24
CA LYS A 101 2.75 7.17 -12.37
C LYS A 101 2.35 6.38 -11.12
N LYS A 102 3.05 5.27 -10.86
CA LYS A 102 2.90 4.46 -9.64
C LYS A 102 3.29 5.28 -8.40
N LEU A 103 2.45 5.22 -7.38
CA LEU A 103 2.66 5.88 -6.09
C LEU A 103 2.57 4.84 -4.98
N CYS A 104 3.61 4.75 -4.16
CA CYS A 104 3.69 3.82 -3.04
C CYS A 104 3.54 4.60 -1.73
N PHE A 105 2.59 4.20 -0.89
CA PHE A 105 2.44 4.70 0.47
C PHE A 105 2.53 3.55 1.45
N GLN A 106 3.26 3.76 2.54
CA GLN A 106 3.52 2.75 3.56
C GLN A 106 2.95 3.25 4.88
N TYR A 107 2.39 2.32 5.65
CA TYR A 107 1.78 2.61 6.95
C TYR A 107 2.10 1.49 7.93
N LYS A 108 2.42 1.85 9.17
CA LYS A 108 2.52 0.92 10.29
C LYS A 108 1.19 0.79 11.00
N TRP A 109 0.94 -0.35 11.62
CA TRP A 109 -0.20 -0.55 12.50
C TRP A 109 0.21 -0.19 13.93
N THR A 110 -0.57 0.68 14.58
CA THR A 110 -0.47 0.96 16.01
C THR A 110 -1.78 0.50 16.64
N GLY A 111 -1.82 -0.75 17.11
CA GLY A 111 -3.02 -1.35 17.68
C GLY A 111 -2.99 -2.86 17.85
N THR A 112 -4.14 -3.42 18.19
CA THR A 112 -4.41 -4.85 18.42
C THR A 112 -5.54 -5.36 17.53
N LEU A 113 -5.58 -6.68 17.34
CA LEU A 113 -6.76 -7.40 16.89
C LEU A 113 -7.32 -8.19 18.07
N GLU A 114 -8.60 -8.00 18.35
CA GLU A 114 -9.26 -8.59 19.52
C GLU A 114 -10.54 -9.28 19.09
N TRP A 115 -10.74 -10.52 19.54
CA TRP A 115 -11.98 -11.25 19.30
C TRP A 115 -13.12 -10.64 20.12
N SER A 116 -14.27 -10.45 19.48
CA SER A 116 -15.50 -10.01 20.12
C SER A 116 -16.52 -11.14 20.09
N ASP A 117 -16.85 -11.70 21.26
CA ASP A 117 -17.90 -12.73 21.39
C ASP A 117 -19.30 -12.19 21.02
N GLU A 118 -19.52 -10.88 21.19
CA GLU A 118 -20.77 -10.22 20.81
C GLU A 118 -20.95 -10.12 19.28
N GLU A 119 -19.87 -9.79 18.56
CA GLU A 119 -19.91 -9.64 17.09
C GLU A 119 -19.52 -10.93 16.35
N GLN A 120 -19.04 -11.96 17.07
CA GLN A 120 -18.44 -13.18 16.52
C GLN A 120 -17.35 -12.86 15.46
N ALA A 121 -16.55 -11.82 15.75
CA ALA A 121 -15.59 -11.25 14.80
C ALA A 121 -14.38 -10.59 15.48
N PHE A 122 -13.28 -10.44 14.74
CA PHE A 122 -12.11 -9.67 15.17
C PHE A 122 -12.32 -8.17 14.99
N ARG A 123 -12.35 -7.42 16.10
CA ARG A 123 -12.30 -5.96 16.15
C ARG A 123 -10.87 -5.46 15.93
N LYS A 124 -10.73 -4.31 15.27
CA LYS A 124 -9.44 -3.67 14.95
C LYS A 124 -9.24 -2.44 15.84
N LEU A 125 -8.59 -2.62 16.98
CA LEU A 125 -8.40 -1.54 17.96
C LEU A 125 -7.08 -0.83 17.71
N GLY A 126 -7.10 0.15 16.81
CA GLY A 126 -5.88 0.89 16.46
C GLY A 126 -6.01 1.75 15.22
N ILE A 127 -4.87 2.32 14.81
CA ILE A 127 -4.75 3.19 13.65
C ILE A 127 -3.60 2.78 12.72
N TRP A 128 -3.73 3.20 11.46
CA TRP A 128 -2.68 3.11 10.46
C TRP A 128 -1.91 4.42 10.39
N GLU A 129 -0.73 4.47 11.03
CA GLU A 129 0.16 5.64 10.98
C GLU A 129 1.03 5.60 9.73
N ARG A 130 1.40 6.77 9.18
CA ARG A 130 2.21 6.86 7.96
C ARG A 130 3.69 6.54 8.26
N GLY A 131 4.33 5.79 7.37
CA GLY A 131 5.71 5.32 7.53
C GLY A 131 5.78 3.92 8.14
N ILE A 132 7.00 3.41 8.34
CA ILE A 132 7.28 2.06 8.87
C ILE A 132 8.32 2.07 10.00
N GLU A 133 8.56 3.24 10.59
CA GLU A 133 9.52 3.42 11.68
C GLU A 133 9.09 2.63 12.93
N GLY A 134 10.02 1.83 13.46
CA GLY A 134 9.79 0.93 14.59
C GLY A 134 9.15 -0.42 14.23
N VAL A 135 8.76 -0.66 12.97
CA VAL A 135 8.14 -1.94 12.59
C VAL A 135 9.19 -3.04 12.48
N HIS A 136 9.00 -4.14 13.20
CA HIS A 136 9.75 -5.38 13.01
C HIS A 136 9.31 -6.06 11.71
N LEU A 137 9.94 -5.68 10.60
CA LEU A 137 9.65 -6.23 9.27
C LEU A 137 9.93 -7.74 9.20
N THR A 138 9.03 -8.48 8.56
CA THR A 138 9.19 -9.89 8.17
C THR A 138 8.70 -10.07 6.72
N LEU A 139 8.69 -11.30 6.23
CA LEU A 139 8.26 -11.67 4.88
C LEU A 139 6.77 -11.40 4.61
N TYR A 140 6.41 -11.19 3.35
CA TYR A 140 5.01 -11.19 2.95
C TYR A 140 4.41 -12.60 3.12
N ASN A 141 3.13 -12.72 3.49
CA ASN A 141 2.51 -14.00 3.87
C ASN A 141 3.19 -14.76 5.02
N ALA A 142 3.97 -14.08 5.88
CA ALA A 142 4.71 -14.70 6.99
C ALA A 142 3.94 -15.72 7.86
N PRO A 143 2.66 -15.52 8.25
CA PRO A 143 1.90 -16.54 9.00
C PRO A 143 1.82 -17.88 8.28
N LEU A 144 1.53 -17.84 6.97
CA LEU A 144 1.41 -19.03 6.14
C LEU A 144 2.74 -19.78 6.01
N ILE A 145 3.84 -19.03 5.80
CA ILE A 145 5.19 -19.60 5.74
C ILE A 145 5.58 -20.21 7.11
N ASN A 146 5.21 -19.57 8.22
CA ASN A 146 5.46 -20.09 9.57
C ASN A 146 4.71 -21.41 9.85
N ILE A 147 3.47 -21.54 9.37
CA ILE A 147 2.69 -22.79 9.48
C ILE A 147 3.41 -23.92 8.73
N PHE A 148 3.86 -23.69 7.50
CA PHE A 148 4.61 -24.72 6.76
C PHE A 148 5.96 -25.04 7.42
N ARG A 149 6.70 -24.03 7.90
CA ARG A 149 7.98 -24.20 8.60
C ARG A 149 7.85 -25.06 9.86
N THR A 150 6.77 -24.89 10.61
CA THR A 150 6.54 -25.62 11.89
C THR A 150 5.90 -26.99 11.69
N SER A 151 5.44 -27.33 10.48
CA SER A 151 4.92 -28.66 10.15
C SER A 151 5.96 -29.78 10.30
N LEU A 152 5.46 -30.99 10.56
CA LEU A 152 6.26 -32.22 10.60
C LEU A 152 6.76 -32.62 9.20
N CYS A 153 5.96 -32.38 8.16
CA CYS A 153 6.28 -32.64 6.73
C CYS A 153 6.74 -31.36 6.00
N ARG A 154 7.48 -30.48 6.69
CA ARG A 154 7.88 -29.17 6.13
C ARG A 154 8.69 -29.26 4.82
N ASP A 155 9.40 -30.38 4.64
CA ASP A 155 10.20 -30.73 3.47
C ASP A 155 9.39 -31.21 2.26
N GLU A 156 8.07 -31.39 2.39
CA GLU A 156 7.15 -31.60 1.27
C GLU A 156 6.68 -30.27 0.65
N PHE A 157 6.69 -29.16 1.41
CA PHE A 157 6.24 -27.86 0.90
C PHE A 157 7.30 -27.14 0.08
N THR A 158 6.86 -26.52 -1.00
CA THR A 158 7.66 -25.60 -1.82
C THR A 158 7.10 -24.19 -1.73
N VAL A 159 7.93 -23.25 -1.34
CA VAL A 159 7.62 -21.82 -1.28
C VAL A 159 8.28 -21.10 -2.45
N TYR A 160 7.49 -20.35 -3.22
CA TYR A 160 7.99 -19.48 -4.27
C TYR A 160 8.39 -18.12 -3.70
N ILE A 161 9.54 -17.61 -4.13
CA ILE A 161 10.09 -16.33 -3.69
C ILE A 161 10.21 -15.42 -4.90
N VAL A 162 9.55 -14.27 -4.83
CA VAL A 162 9.43 -13.27 -5.88
C VAL A 162 9.80 -11.89 -5.33
N GLU A 163 9.91 -10.89 -6.20
CA GLU A 163 10.40 -9.56 -5.81
C GLU A 163 9.31 -8.64 -5.22
N GLY A 164 8.04 -8.91 -5.53
CA GLY A 164 6.92 -8.05 -5.18
C GLY A 164 5.70 -8.80 -4.65
N GLU A 165 4.91 -8.13 -3.80
CA GLU A 165 3.72 -8.74 -3.20
C GLU A 165 2.64 -9.04 -4.26
N LYS A 166 2.60 -8.27 -5.36
CA LYS A 166 1.70 -8.49 -6.52
C LYS A 166 1.93 -9.86 -7.14
N ASP A 167 3.19 -10.24 -7.23
CA ASP A 167 3.67 -11.47 -7.87
C ASP A 167 3.39 -12.67 -6.96
N ALA A 168 3.55 -12.49 -5.65
CA ALA A 168 3.18 -13.48 -4.65
C ALA A 168 1.66 -13.73 -4.63
N ASP A 169 0.85 -12.68 -4.69
CA ASP A 169 -0.60 -12.79 -4.85
C ASP A 169 -0.98 -13.49 -6.16
N THR A 170 -0.27 -13.20 -7.25
CA THR A 170 -0.54 -13.84 -8.55
C THR A 170 -0.28 -15.34 -8.50
N ILE A 171 0.88 -15.76 -7.98
CA ILE A 171 1.21 -17.18 -7.81
C ILE A 171 0.16 -17.88 -6.95
N TRP A 172 -0.20 -17.29 -5.81
CA TRP A 172 -1.24 -17.84 -4.92
C TRP A 172 -2.58 -18.00 -5.64
N HIS A 173 -3.06 -16.96 -6.34
CA HIS A 173 -4.36 -16.97 -7.01
C HIS A 173 -4.42 -17.81 -8.28
N LYS A 174 -3.28 -18.08 -8.94
CA LYS A 174 -3.22 -18.78 -10.23
C LYS A 174 -2.79 -20.24 -10.13
N TRP A 175 -1.91 -20.57 -9.19
CA TRP A 175 -1.38 -21.92 -9.01
C TRP A 175 -1.74 -22.53 -7.65
N GLY A 176 -2.26 -21.76 -6.68
CA GLY A 176 -2.64 -22.26 -5.35
C GLY A 176 -1.45 -22.67 -4.47
N VAL A 177 -0.23 -22.26 -4.84
CA VAL A 177 1.01 -22.61 -4.13
C VAL A 177 1.51 -21.46 -3.26
N PRO A 178 2.24 -21.74 -2.16
CA PRO A 178 2.74 -20.70 -1.25
C PRO A 178 3.75 -19.78 -1.93
N ALA A 179 3.55 -18.47 -1.79
CA ALA A 179 4.48 -17.46 -2.32
C ALA A 179 4.73 -16.30 -1.35
N THR A 180 5.94 -15.72 -1.42
CA THR A 180 6.41 -14.65 -0.54
C THR A 180 7.41 -13.72 -1.24
N CYS A 181 7.63 -12.54 -0.66
CA CYS A 181 8.67 -11.59 -1.04
C CYS A 181 9.18 -10.87 0.21
N ASN A 182 10.35 -10.21 0.13
CA ASN A 182 10.76 -9.28 1.18
C ASN A 182 10.05 -7.92 1.02
N PRO A 183 9.80 -7.21 2.13
CA PRO A 183 9.33 -5.83 2.07
C PRO A 183 10.40 -4.92 1.45
N MET A 184 9.94 -3.86 0.82
CA MET A 184 10.74 -2.81 0.16
C MET A 184 11.42 -3.20 -1.17
N GLY A 185 11.14 -4.40 -1.70
CA GLY A 185 11.58 -4.85 -3.02
C GLY A 185 13.05 -5.24 -3.13
N ALA A 186 13.54 -5.34 -4.38
CA ALA A 186 14.85 -5.85 -4.74
C ALA A 186 16.01 -5.31 -3.89
N GLY A 187 16.93 -6.22 -3.51
CA GLY A 187 18.12 -5.88 -2.74
C GLY A 187 17.87 -5.44 -1.29
N LYS A 188 16.66 -5.63 -0.74
CA LYS A 188 16.31 -5.34 0.67
C LYS A 188 16.07 -6.58 1.53
N TRP A 189 16.43 -7.76 1.03
CA TRP A 189 16.43 -9.00 1.80
C TRP A 189 17.40 -8.92 3.00
N LYS A 190 17.01 -9.53 4.12
CA LYS A 190 17.80 -9.61 5.35
C LYS A 190 17.97 -11.07 5.74
N SER A 191 19.08 -11.39 6.38
CA SER A 191 19.40 -12.76 6.83
C SER A 191 18.32 -13.37 7.75
N SER A 192 17.60 -12.53 8.51
CA SER A 192 16.48 -12.92 9.38
C SER A 192 15.24 -13.41 8.61
N TYR A 193 15.01 -12.93 7.39
CA TYR A 193 13.88 -13.39 6.57
C TYR A 193 14.04 -14.87 6.18
N SER A 194 15.28 -15.30 5.95
CA SER A 194 15.61 -16.69 5.64
C SER A 194 15.40 -17.66 6.83
N ASP A 195 15.26 -17.16 8.07
CA ASP A 195 14.97 -18.01 9.23
C ASP A 195 13.51 -18.49 9.27
N LEU A 196 12.61 -17.78 8.58
CA LEU A 196 11.23 -18.20 8.36
C LEU A 196 11.10 -19.26 7.26
N LEU A 197 12.13 -19.44 6.43
CA LEU A 197 12.18 -20.42 5.34
C LEU A 197 13.02 -21.67 5.69
N LYS A 198 13.46 -21.79 6.96
CA LYS A 198 14.34 -22.86 7.42
C LYS A 198 13.68 -24.24 7.25
N GLY A 199 14.35 -25.15 6.52
CA GLY A 199 13.87 -26.51 6.29
C GLY A 199 12.69 -26.64 5.30
N LEU A 200 12.31 -25.57 4.60
CA LEU A 200 11.36 -25.62 3.46
C LEU A 200 12.11 -25.79 2.14
N ASN A 201 11.43 -26.23 1.08
CA ASN A 201 11.95 -26.08 -0.28
C ASN A 201 11.61 -24.68 -0.79
N CYS A 202 12.55 -24.04 -1.49
CA CYS A 202 12.42 -22.67 -2.00
C CYS A 202 12.72 -22.63 -3.51
N VAL A 203 11.84 -22.01 -4.28
CA VAL A 203 12.06 -21.68 -5.70
C VAL A 203 12.07 -20.16 -5.83
N ILE A 204 13.18 -19.59 -6.28
CA ILE A 204 13.33 -18.14 -6.47
C ILE A 204 13.09 -17.82 -7.94
N LEU A 205 12.13 -16.94 -8.20
CA LEU A 205 11.76 -16.48 -9.54
C LEU A 205 12.17 -14.99 -9.67
N PRO A 206 13.31 -14.68 -10.31
CA PRO A 206 13.71 -13.30 -10.58
C PRO A 206 12.84 -12.66 -11.65
N ASP A 207 12.68 -11.34 -11.57
CA ASP A 207 12.23 -10.53 -12.71
C ASP A 207 13.28 -10.61 -13.84
N ASN A 208 12.85 -10.48 -15.10
CA ASN A 208 13.74 -10.57 -16.26
C ASN A 208 14.58 -9.29 -16.50
N ASP A 209 15.35 -8.86 -15.50
CA ASP A 209 16.41 -7.87 -15.62
C ASP A 209 17.61 -8.16 -14.70
N ASP A 210 18.67 -7.36 -14.82
CA ASP A 210 19.92 -7.59 -14.07
C ASP A 210 19.77 -7.31 -12.56
N ALA A 211 18.86 -6.41 -12.17
CA ALA A 211 18.60 -6.13 -10.77
C ALA A 211 17.87 -7.30 -10.11
N GLY A 212 16.92 -7.91 -10.83
CA GLY A 212 16.21 -9.09 -10.36
C GLY A 212 17.09 -10.33 -10.23
N LYS A 213 17.95 -10.60 -11.22
CA LYS A 213 18.96 -11.67 -11.15
C LYS A 213 19.92 -11.47 -9.96
N ALA A 214 20.42 -10.24 -9.76
CA ALA A 214 21.27 -9.93 -8.62
C ALA A 214 20.55 -10.10 -7.28
N HIS A 215 19.26 -9.75 -7.21
CA HIS A 215 18.44 -9.94 -6.04
C HIS A 215 18.21 -11.44 -5.74
N ALA A 216 17.85 -12.24 -6.75
CA ALA A 216 17.65 -13.67 -6.60
C ALA A 216 18.91 -14.40 -6.12
N GLN A 217 20.09 -14.02 -6.62
CA GLN A 217 21.36 -14.55 -6.11
C GLN A 217 21.58 -14.22 -4.63
N LEU A 218 21.31 -12.98 -4.22
CA LEU A 218 21.40 -12.55 -2.82
C LEU A 218 20.43 -13.32 -1.90
N VAL A 219 19.22 -13.62 -2.38
CA VAL A 219 18.24 -14.46 -1.66
C VAL A 219 18.73 -15.90 -1.56
N TYR A 220 19.23 -16.47 -2.67
CA TYR A 220 19.77 -17.83 -2.73
C TYR A 220 20.92 -18.02 -1.73
N ASP A 221 21.90 -17.12 -1.72
CA ASP A 221 23.04 -17.19 -0.82
C ASP A 221 22.63 -17.04 0.65
N SER A 222 21.59 -16.26 0.95
CA SER A 222 21.02 -16.14 2.30
C SER A 222 20.20 -17.37 2.74
N LEU A 223 19.74 -18.21 1.81
CA LEU A 223 18.99 -19.45 2.08
C LEU A 223 19.86 -20.70 2.08
N LYS A 224 21.03 -20.66 1.47
CA LYS A 224 22.00 -21.75 1.41
C LYS A 224 22.38 -22.21 2.82
N GLY A 225 22.08 -23.48 3.15
CA GLY A 225 22.29 -24.05 4.49
C GLY A 225 21.20 -23.72 5.53
N LYS A 226 20.15 -22.98 5.15
CA LYS A 226 18.93 -22.77 5.96
C LYS A 226 17.73 -23.52 5.39
N ALA A 227 17.45 -23.35 4.10
CA ALA A 227 16.40 -24.08 3.39
C ALA A 227 16.77 -25.57 3.23
N ASN A 228 15.77 -26.45 3.04
CA ASN A 228 16.00 -27.86 2.71
C ASN A 228 16.56 -28.00 1.29
N LYS A 229 15.93 -27.30 0.34
CA LYS A 229 16.38 -27.13 -1.04
C LYS A 229 16.14 -25.68 -1.43
N VAL A 230 17.05 -25.09 -2.19
CA VAL A 230 16.85 -23.78 -2.82
C VAL A 230 17.33 -23.83 -4.26
N VAL A 231 16.56 -23.26 -5.18
CA VAL A 231 16.91 -23.14 -6.60
C VAL A 231 16.48 -21.76 -7.11
N ILE A 232 17.26 -21.18 -8.02
CA ILE A 232 16.84 -20.04 -8.84
C ILE A 232 16.31 -20.63 -10.15
N TYR A 233 15.15 -20.18 -10.60
CA TYR A 233 14.52 -20.65 -11.83
C TYR A 233 14.15 -19.45 -12.71
N ASN A 234 14.85 -19.27 -13.83
CA ASN A 234 14.63 -18.11 -14.69
C ASN A 234 13.43 -18.38 -15.60
N LEU A 235 12.44 -17.50 -15.57
CA LEU A 235 11.22 -17.65 -16.39
C LEU A 235 11.53 -17.65 -17.91
N THR A 236 12.65 -17.04 -18.31
CA THR A 236 13.17 -17.07 -19.69
C THR A 236 13.57 -18.45 -20.18
N ASP A 237 13.84 -19.40 -19.27
CA ASP A 237 14.23 -20.76 -19.64
C ASP A 237 13.02 -21.55 -20.19
N LEU A 238 11.79 -21.12 -19.85
CA LEU A 238 10.52 -21.62 -20.40
C LEU A 238 9.89 -20.68 -21.44
N MET A 239 10.07 -19.37 -21.30
CA MET A 239 9.56 -18.35 -22.22
C MET A 239 10.69 -17.43 -22.67
N PRO A 240 11.50 -17.83 -23.67
CA PRO A 240 12.68 -17.06 -24.10
C PRO A 240 12.38 -15.65 -24.63
N ASP A 241 11.12 -15.40 -25.01
CA ASP A 241 10.62 -14.11 -25.47
C ASP A 241 9.85 -13.33 -24.39
N LEU A 242 9.95 -13.73 -23.12
CA LEU A 242 9.50 -12.91 -21.97
C LEU A 242 10.18 -11.54 -22.04
N PRO A 243 9.47 -10.41 -21.92
CA PRO A 243 10.07 -9.10 -22.18
C PRO A 243 11.12 -8.79 -21.11
N HIS A 244 12.05 -7.88 -21.42
CA HIS A 244 12.94 -7.33 -20.41
C HIS A 244 12.10 -6.60 -19.34
N LYS A 245 12.40 -6.87 -18.06
CA LYS A 245 11.58 -6.54 -16.87
C LYS A 245 10.23 -7.27 -16.77
N GLY A 246 10.03 -8.34 -17.54
CA GLY A 246 8.89 -9.23 -17.36
C GLY A 246 8.99 -9.97 -16.03
N ASP A 247 7.95 -9.88 -15.22
CA ASP A 247 7.84 -10.58 -13.94
C ASP A 247 7.00 -11.87 -14.04
N VAL A 248 6.79 -12.59 -12.93
CA VAL A 248 6.01 -13.84 -12.96
C VAL A 248 4.54 -13.60 -13.32
N THR A 249 3.97 -12.42 -13.03
CA THR A 249 2.63 -12.10 -13.50
C THR A 249 2.62 -11.96 -15.03
N ASP A 250 3.60 -11.28 -15.62
CA ASP A 250 3.71 -11.19 -17.08
C ASP A 250 3.86 -12.60 -17.71
N PHE A 251 4.66 -13.49 -17.11
CA PHE A 251 4.80 -14.88 -17.56
C PHE A 251 3.47 -15.65 -17.50
N ILE A 252 2.72 -15.56 -16.40
CA ILE A 252 1.43 -16.24 -16.23
C ILE A 252 0.34 -15.64 -17.14
N GLU A 253 0.28 -14.31 -17.27
CA GLU A 253 -0.68 -13.64 -18.16
C GLU A 253 -0.44 -13.98 -19.64
N ARG A 254 0.79 -14.35 -20.00
CA ARG A 254 1.17 -14.89 -21.31
C ARG A 254 0.99 -16.40 -21.46
N GLY A 255 0.38 -17.07 -20.48
CA GLY A 255 0.08 -18.51 -20.52
C GLY A 255 1.18 -19.43 -20.00
N GLY A 256 2.20 -18.89 -19.35
CA GLY A 256 3.28 -19.66 -18.72
C GLY A 256 2.81 -20.53 -17.55
N THR A 257 3.44 -21.70 -17.40
CA THR A 257 3.25 -22.65 -16.29
C THR A 257 4.62 -23.17 -15.84
N LEU A 258 4.73 -23.64 -14.58
CA LEU A 258 5.95 -24.21 -13.98
C LEU A 258 5.76 -25.70 -13.68
#